data_AF-A0A9E3WDZ2-F1
#
_entry.id   AF-A0A9E3WDZ2-F1
#
_cell.length_a   1.000
_cell.length_b   1.000
_cell.length_c   1.000
_cell.angle_alpha   90.00
_cell.angle_beta   90.00
_cell.angle_gamma   90.00
#
_symmetry.space_group_name_H-M   'P 1'
#
loop_
_entity.id
_entity.type
_entity.pdbx_description
1 polymer ?
#
loop_
_entity_poly.entity_id
_entity_poly.type
_entity_poly.pdbx_seq_one_letter_code
_entity_poly.pdbx_strand_id
1 'polypeptide(L)'
;MMYILYTLIKIKLGVYEVESIYIAITGCQHYYGTKVLKPGTIVRLEKDLDNDYDDEAIAVTLAPLGQVGYVANSVGTVPRGCYSAGRIYDRFGSHAFAVVKFVTKDLAIAEFLEEDFVKVTIKFRLKEKRKKKYKNKT
;
A
#
# COMPACT_ATOMS: atom_id res chain seq x y z
N MET A 1 49.71 9.52 -10.02
CA MET A 1 48.73 10.62 -10.17
C MET A 1 47.47 10.01 -10.76
N MET A 2 46.43 9.79 -9.93
CA MET A 2 45.27 8.96 -10.30
C MET A 2 44.01 9.80 -10.23
N TYR A 3 43.35 9.99 -11.38
CA TYR A 3 42.10 10.73 -11.50
C TYR A 3 40.92 9.80 -11.24
N ILE A 4 40.15 10.05 -10.18
CA ILE A 4 38.86 9.39 -9.97
C ILE A 4 37.81 10.24 -10.70
N LEU A 5 37.25 9.69 -11.78
CA LEU A 5 36.16 10.31 -12.53
C LEU A 5 34.85 10.12 -11.72
N TYR A 6 34.29 11.21 -11.19
CA TYR A 6 32.99 11.19 -10.54
C TYR A 6 31.90 11.42 -11.58
N THR A 7 31.03 10.43 -11.81
CA THR A 7 29.81 10.60 -12.60
C THR A 7 28.72 11.19 -11.70
N LEU A 8 28.26 12.41 -12.01
CA LEU A 8 27.15 13.06 -11.33
C LEU A 8 25.83 12.45 -11.87
N ILE A 9 25.14 11.64 -11.06
CA ILE A 9 23.81 11.13 -11.42
C ILE A 9 22.80 12.25 -11.17
N LYS A 10 22.31 12.89 -12.23
CA LYS A 10 21.15 13.79 -12.16
C LYS A 10 19.88 12.96 -12.16
N ILE A 11 19.25 12.83 -10.99
CA ILE A 11 17.92 12.21 -10.87
C ILE A 11 16.88 13.30 -11.11
N LYS A 12 16.05 13.15 -12.15
CA LYS A 12 14.89 14.01 -12.39
C LYS A 12 13.70 13.38 -11.69
N LEU A 13 13.36 13.89 -10.51
CA LEU A 13 12.12 13.52 -9.82
C LEU A 13 10.98 14.33 -10.46
N GLY A 14 10.18 13.67 -11.30
CA GLY A 14 8.92 14.21 -11.78
C GLY A 14 7.90 14.19 -10.62
N VAL A 15 7.15 15.27 -10.46
CA VAL A 15 5.96 15.27 -9.60
C VAL A 15 4.84 14.68 -10.43
N TYR A 16 4.45 13.44 -10.14
CA TYR A 16 3.27 12.81 -10.73
C TYR A 16 2.10 13.05 -9.76
N GLU A 17 1.03 13.66 -10.23
CA GLU A 17 -0.23 13.66 -9.49
C GLU A 17 -0.79 12.24 -9.54
N VAL A 18 -0.84 11.60 -8.37
CA VAL A 18 -1.41 10.27 -8.21
C VAL A 18 -2.80 10.48 -7.63
N GLU A 19 -3.83 10.09 -8.37
CA GLU A 19 -5.18 10.07 -7.83
C GLU A 19 -5.27 8.96 -6.78
N SER A 20 -5.62 9.29 -5.54
CA SER A 20 -5.81 8.29 -4.49
C SER A 20 -7.05 7.46 -4.77
N ILE A 21 -6.88 6.13 -4.78
CA ILE A 21 -7.99 5.18 -4.92
C ILE A 21 -8.43 4.75 -3.54
N TYR A 22 -9.68 5.05 -3.19
CA TYR A 22 -10.29 4.60 -1.95
C TYR A 22 -11.25 3.44 -2.20
N ILE A 23 -11.27 2.50 -1.28
CA ILE A 23 -12.13 1.32 -1.30
C ILE A 23 -12.83 1.20 0.06
N ALA A 24 -13.99 0.56 0.08
CA ALA A 24 -14.70 0.27 1.32
C ALA A 24 -14.60 -1.22 1.66
N ILE A 25 -14.23 -1.51 2.91
CA ILE A 25 -14.21 -2.84 3.51
C ILE A 25 -15.54 -3.03 4.23
N THR A 26 -16.35 -3.96 3.72
CA THR A 26 -17.70 -4.27 4.21
C THR A 26 -17.77 -5.72 4.68
N GLY A 27 -18.93 -6.13 5.21
CA GLY A 27 -19.10 -7.49 5.75
C GLY A 27 -18.32 -7.77 7.04
N CYS A 28 -17.71 -6.75 7.65
CA CYS A 28 -16.83 -6.93 8.82
C CYS A 28 -17.52 -7.63 10.00
N GLN A 29 -18.84 -7.47 10.14
CA GLN A 29 -19.62 -8.07 11.22
C GLN A 29 -19.78 -9.60 11.11
N HIS A 30 -19.51 -10.18 9.94
CA HIS A 30 -19.45 -11.64 9.76
C HIS A 30 -18.12 -12.24 10.23
N TYR A 31 -17.16 -11.39 10.63
CA TYR A 31 -15.82 -11.78 11.07
C TYR A 31 -15.57 -11.21 12.48
N TYR A 32 -14.59 -10.32 12.63
CA TYR A 32 -14.17 -9.77 13.92
C TYR A 32 -14.75 -8.37 14.22
N GLY A 33 -15.65 -7.88 13.36
CA GLY A 33 -16.19 -6.53 13.41
C GLY A 33 -15.19 -5.46 12.98
N THR A 34 -15.62 -4.20 12.88
CA THR A 34 -14.73 -3.09 12.47
C THR A 34 -13.68 -2.71 13.52
N LYS A 35 -13.83 -3.15 14.78
CA LYS A 35 -12.94 -2.80 15.89
C LYS A 35 -11.49 -3.26 15.71
N VAL A 36 -11.26 -4.30 14.89
CA VAL A 36 -9.91 -4.77 14.57
C VAL A 36 -9.20 -3.90 13.54
N LEU A 37 -9.97 -3.14 12.75
CA LEU A 37 -9.45 -2.20 11.77
C LEU A 37 -9.21 -0.85 12.45
N LYS A 38 -8.02 -0.27 12.26
CA LYS A 38 -7.66 1.05 12.76
C LYS A 38 -7.02 1.87 11.65
N PRO A 39 -7.16 3.21 11.64
CA PRO A 39 -6.42 4.05 10.70
C PRO A 39 -4.91 3.75 10.77
N GLY A 40 -4.28 3.59 9.60
CA GLY A 40 -2.88 3.18 9.44
C GLY A 40 -2.65 1.68 9.36
N THR A 41 -3.65 0.84 9.67
CA THR A 41 -3.54 -0.62 9.49
C THR A 41 -3.42 -0.94 8.00
N ILE A 42 -2.42 -1.76 7.67
CA ILE A 42 -2.27 -2.35 6.33
C ILE A 42 -3.08 -3.66 6.32
N VAL A 43 -3.98 -3.76 5.36
CA VAL A 43 -4.72 -4.98 5.04
C VAL A 43 -4.25 -5.53 3.70
N ARG A 44 -4.34 -6.84 3.54
CA ARG A 44 -4.08 -7.51 2.27
C ARG A 44 -5.41 -7.74 1.56
N LEU A 45 -5.41 -7.52 0.26
CA LEU A 45 -6.51 -7.77 -0.66
C LEU A 45 -6.17 -9.04 -1.43
N GLU A 46 -7.10 -9.98 -1.52
CA GLU A 46 -6.91 -11.27 -2.19
C GLU A 46 -8.11 -11.53 -3.08
N LYS A 47 -7.88 -11.87 -4.35
CA LYS A 47 -8.97 -12.29 -5.25
C LYS A 47 -9.55 -13.60 -4.74
N ASP A 48 -10.85 -13.60 -4.48
CA ASP A 48 -11.57 -14.77 -3.98
C ASP A 48 -12.12 -15.55 -5.19
N LEU A 49 -11.26 -16.37 -5.80
CA LEU A 49 -11.56 -17.11 -7.04
C LEU A 49 -12.58 -18.25 -6.84
N ASP A 50 -12.82 -18.63 -5.58
CA ASP A 50 -13.75 -19.69 -5.19
C ASP A 50 -15.10 -19.11 -4.72
N ASN A 51 -15.37 -17.83 -4.99
CA ASN A 51 -16.62 -17.19 -4.58
C ASN A 51 -17.80 -17.59 -5.46
N ASP A 52 -18.82 -18.22 -4.88
CA ASP A 52 -20.00 -18.72 -5.60
C ASP A 52 -20.94 -17.63 -6.15
N TYR A 53 -20.76 -16.36 -5.74
CA TYR A 53 -21.72 -15.28 -5.98
C TYR A 53 -21.19 -14.13 -6.84
N ASP A 54 -19.88 -13.86 -6.79
CA ASP A 54 -19.26 -12.69 -7.42
C ASP A 54 -17.86 -13.05 -7.91
N ASP A 55 -17.70 -13.19 -9.23
CA ASP A 55 -16.42 -13.50 -9.88
C ASP A 55 -15.35 -12.41 -9.63
N GLU A 56 -15.78 -11.20 -9.26
CA GLU A 56 -14.91 -10.06 -8.94
C GLU A 56 -14.74 -9.87 -7.42
N ALA A 57 -15.07 -10.88 -6.60
CA ALA A 57 -14.92 -10.82 -5.16
C ALA A 57 -13.45 -10.62 -4.75
N ILE A 58 -13.24 -9.65 -3.85
CA ILE A 58 -11.92 -9.37 -3.26
C ILE A 58 -12.04 -9.47 -1.74
N ALA A 59 -11.50 -10.55 -1.19
CA ALA A 59 -11.39 -10.75 0.24
C ALA A 59 -10.36 -9.80 0.85
N VAL A 60 -10.66 -9.33 2.07
CA VAL A 60 -9.76 -8.47 2.84
C VAL A 60 -9.27 -9.25 4.04
N THR A 61 -7.94 -9.40 4.15
CA THR A 61 -7.29 -10.16 5.22
C THR A 61 -6.38 -9.26 6.06
N LEU A 62 -6.31 -9.55 7.35
CA LEU A 62 -5.46 -8.87 8.32
C LEU A 62 -4.61 -9.91 9.06
N ALA A 63 -3.29 -9.86 8.92
CA ALA A 63 -2.41 -10.76 9.66
C ALA A 63 -2.34 -10.35 11.16
N PRO A 64 -2.39 -11.30 12.11
CA PRO A 64 -2.55 -12.76 11.96
C PRO A 64 -4.01 -13.26 12.02
N LEU A 65 -5.00 -12.38 12.03
CA LEU A 65 -6.42 -12.71 12.23
C LEU A 65 -7.06 -13.48 11.06
N GLY A 66 -6.58 -13.28 9.84
CA GLY A 66 -7.19 -13.84 8.63
C GLY A 66 -8.22 -12.90 8.02
N GLN A 67 -9.29 -13.43 7.44
CA GLN A 67 -10.30 -12.62 6.75
C GLN A 67 -11.07 -11.73 7.73
N VAL A 68 -11.23 -10.47 7.35
CA VAL A 68 -11.91 -9.43 8.14
C VAL A 68 -13.06 -8.76 7.39
N GLY A 69 -13.24 -9.06 6.10
CA GLY A 69 -14.32 -8.53 5.29
C GLY A 69 -14.06 -8.72 3.79
N TYR A 70 -14.81 -7.97 3.00
CA TYR A 70 -14.69 -7.91 1.54
C TYR A 70 -14.66 -6.46 1.06
N VAL A 71 -14.04 -6.23 -0.10
CA VAL A 71 -14.19 -4.95 -0.81
C VAL A 71 -15.63 -4.84 -1.29
N ALA A 72 -16.27 -3.71 -1.01
CA ALA A 72 -17.64 -3.46 -1.44
C ALA A 72 -17.74 -3.48 -2.98
N ASN A 73 -18.71 -4.22 -3.54
CA ASN A 73 -18.93 -4.27 -4.98
C ASN A 73 -20.26 -3.62 -5.43
N SER A 74 -21.30 -3.66 -4.62
CA SER A 74 -22.66 -3.23 -5.01
C SER A 74 -22.94 -1.75 -4.74
N VAL A 75 -23.84 -1.15 -5.53
CA VAL A 75 -24.25 0.28 -5.41
C VAL A 75 -24.70 0.66 -4.00
N GLY A 76 -25.36 -0.26 -3.28
CA GLY A 76 -25.85 -0.02 -1.92
C GLY A 76 -24.76 -0.10 -0.84
N THR A 77 -23.59 -0.66 -1.14
CA THR A 77 -22.52 -0.89 -0.15
C THR A 77 -21.27 -0.07 -0.43
N VAL A 78 -21.06 0.39 -1.67
CA VAL A 78 -19.95 1.26 -2.06
C VAL A 78 -20.27 2.72 -1.70
N PRO A 79 -19.55 3.33 -0.74
CA PRO A 79 -19.72 4.73 -0.42
C PRO A 79 -19.31 5.63 -1.59
N ARG A 80 -19.91 6.82 -1.70
CA ARG A 80 -19.48 7.82 -2.69
C ARG A 80 -18.00 8.16 -2.52
N GLY A 81 -17.28 8.24 -3.63
CA GLY A 81 -15.83 8.49 -3.65
C GLY A 81 -14.97 7.24 -3.45
N CYS A 82 -15.58 6.07 -3.21
CA CYS A 82 -14.88 4.79 -3.23
C CYS A 82 -15.08 4.07 -4.56
N TYR A 83 -14.09 3.26 -4.92
CA TYR A 83 -14.11 2.33 -6.03
C TYR A 83 -14.71 1.00 -5.54
N SER A 84 -15.48 0.35 -6.42
CA SER A 84 -16.00 -0.99 -6.16
C SER A 84 -14.92 -2.06 -6.37
N ALA A 85 -15.16 -3.29 -5.91
CA ALA A 85 -14.28 -4.43 -6.15
C ALA A 85 -14.00 -4.63 -7.66
N GLY A 86 -15.05 -4.68 -8.49
CA GLY A 86 -14.89 -4.79 -9.95
C GLY A 86 -14.09 -3.64 -10.57
N ARG A 87 -14.19 -2.42 -10.03
CA ARG A 87 -13.43 -1.26 -10.54
C ARG A 87 -11.93 -1.34 -10.27
N ILE A 88 -11.51 -2.10 -9.26
CA ILE A 88 -10.09 -2.29 -8.91
C ILE A 88 -9.57 -3.67 -9.29
N TYR A 89 -10.43 -4.59 -9.74
CA TYR A 89 -10.09 -6.00 -9.91
C TYR A 89 -8.92 -6.22 -10.88
N ASP A 90 -8.93 -5.50 -12.00
CA ASP A 90 -7.87 -5.58 -13.02
C ASP A 90 -6.64 -4.74 -12.72
N ARG A 91 -6.63 -4.00 -11.60
CA ARG A 91 -5.49 -3.12 -11.22
C ARG A 91 -4.35 -3.86 -10.52
N PHE A 92 -4.55 -5.13 -10.16
CA PHE A 92 -3.54 -5.94 -9.48
C PHE A 92 -3.64 -7.41 -9.87
N GLY A 93 -2.57 -8.16 -9.56
CA GLY A 93 -2.50 -9.61 -9.79
C GLY A 93 -3.39 -10.41 -8.84
N SER A 94 -2.83 -11.38 -8.13
CA SER A 94 -3.58 -12.22 -7.18
C SER A 94 -3.86 -11.52 -5.85
N HIS A 95 -2.98 -10.58 -5.46
CA HIS A 95 -3.10 -9.87 -4.20
C HIS A 95 -2.60 -8.44 -4.32
N ALA A 96 -3.12 -7.57 -3.45
CA ALA A 96 -2.67 -6.19 -3.29
C ALA A 96 -2.72 -5.79 -1.81
N PHE A 97 -2.39 -4.54 -1.51
CA PHE A 97 -2.48 -4.00 -0.16
C PHE A 97 -3.30 -2.71 -0.14
N ALA A 98 -3.89 -2.43 1.02
CA ALA A 98 -4.56 -1.16 1.26
C ALA A 98 -4.28 -0.67 2.68
N VAL A 99 -4.27 0.64 2.87
CA VAL A 99 -4.08 1.28 4.18
C VAL A 99 -5.41 1.84 4.65
N VAL A 100 -5.91 1.34 5.78
CA VAL A 100 -7.12 1.86 6.40
C VAL A 100 -6.92 3.34 6.72
N LYS A 101 -7.86 4.19 6.29
CA LYS A 101 -7.86 5.64 6.55
C LYS A 101 -8.94 6.04 7.52
N PHE A 102 -10.12 5.43 7.39
CA PHE A 102 -11.27 5.74 8.23
C PHE A 102 -11.98 4.45 8.63
N VAL A 103 -12.54 4.45 9.83
CA VAL A 103 -13.29 3.32 10.38
C VAL A 103 -14.59 3.85 10.95
N THR A 104 -15.68 3.21 10.58
CA THR A 104 -17.03 3.50 11.07
C THR A 104 -17.56 2.31 11.87
N LYS A 105 -18.80 2.39 12.35
CA LYS A 105 -19.44 1.28 13.04
C LYS A 105 -19.56 0.04 12.15
N ASP A 106 -19.85 0.22 10.86
CA ASP A 106 -20.29 -0.87 9.98
C ASP A 106 -19.27 -1.20 8.88
N LEU A 107 -18.41 -0.25 8.50
CA LEU A 107 -17.37 -0.44 7.47
C LEU A 107 -16.08 0.31 7.78
N ALA A 108 -15.03 0.02 7.02
CA ALA A 108 -13.81 0.83 6.97
C ALA A 108 -13.52 1.32 5.55
N ILE A 109 -12.91 2.49 5.40
CA ILE A 109 -12.40 2.99 4.12
C ILE A 109 -10.88 2.85 4.12
N ALA A 110 -10.34 2.27 3.07
CA ALA A 110 -8.91 2.09 2.88
C ALA A 110 -8.43 2.69 1.56
N GLU A 111 -7.21 3.22 1.56
CA GLU A 111 -6.52 3.66 0.36
C GLU A 111 -5.80 2.46 -0.26
N PHE A 112 -6.13 2.14 -1.51
CA PHE A 112 -5.50 1.10 -2.29
C PHE A 112 -4.06 1.49 -2.61
N LEU A 113 -3.12 0.55 -2.42
CA LEU A 113 -1.71 0.76 -2.71
C LEU A 113 -1.39 0.15 -4.08
N GLU A 114 -1.38 0.99 -5.13
CA GLU A 114 -0.92 0.57 -6.46
C GLU A 114 0.57 0.16 -6.40
N GLU A 115 0.91 -0.96 -7.05
CA GLU A 115 2.25 -1.55 -7.02
C GLU A 115 3.34 -0.60 -7.54
N ASP A 116 2.96 0.34 -8.41
CA ASP A 116 3.86 1.36 -8.96
C ASP A 116 4.37 2.35 -7.89
N PHE A 117 3.72 2.41 -6.72
CA PHE A 117 4.03 3.35 -5.63
C PHE A 117 4.53 2.65 -4.36
N VAL A 118 5.63 1.90 -4.46
CA VAL A 118 6.44 1.61 -3.26
C VAL A 118 7.19 2.88 -2.88
N LYS A 119 6.73 3.57 -1.82
CA LYS A 119 7.43 4.71 -1.21
C LYS A 119 8.73 4.23 -0.57
N VAL A 120 9.79 4.07 -1.36
CA VAL A 120 11.12 3.72 -0.86
C VAL A 120 11.71 4.93 -0.14
N THR A 121 11.65 4.92 1.20
CA THR A 121 12.36 5.92 2.00
C THR A 121 13.82 5.49 2.14
N ILE A 122 14.69 5.97 1.25
CA ILE A 122 16.13 5.70 1.34
C ILE A 122 16.79 6.75 2.24
N LYS A 123 17.17 6.35 3.46
CA LYS A 123 18.00 7.19 4.34
C LYS A 123 19.47 6.95 4.02
N PHE A 124 20.08 7.85 3.25
CA PHE A 124 21.53 7.85 3.06
C PHE A 124 22.22 8.63 4.17
N ARG A 125 23.28 8.04 4.75
CA ARG A 125 24.23 8.74 5.62
C ARG A 125 25.57 8.85 4.90
N LEU A 126 25.87 10.03 4.36
CA LEU A 126 27.18 10.30 3.78
C LEU A 126 28.23 10.30 4.90
N LYS A 127 29.26 9.46 4.78
CA LYS A 127 30.48 9.55 5.60
C LYS A 127 31.61 10.08 4.72
N GLU A 128 32.17 11.23 5.08
CA GLU A 128 33.43 11.65 4.48
C GLU A 128 34.55 10.66 4.85
N LYS A 129 35.35 10.25 3.85
CA LYS A 129 36.61 9.52 4.11
C LYS A 129 37.60 10.50 4.73
N ARG A 130 37.86 10.38 6.04
CA ARG A 130 38.96 11.11 6.71
C ARG A 130 40.30 10.81 6.00
N LYS A 131 40.97 11.83 5.48
CA LYS A 131 42.37 11.73 5.01
C LYS A 131 43.26 11.32 6.20
N LYS A 132 43.95 10.19 6.11
CA LYS A 132 45.02 9.85 7.06
C LYS A 132 46.17 10.85 6.87
N LYS A 133 46.43 11.69 7.88
CA LYS A 133 47.68 12.46 7.98
C LYS A 133 48.81 11.46 8.21
N TYR A 134 49.63 11.21 7.21
CA TYR A 134 50.91 10.53 7.43
C TYR A 134 51.80 11.48 8.23
N LYS A 135 52.20 11.04 9.43
CA LYS A 135 53.19 11.73 10.26
C LYS A 135 54.55 11.35 9.69
N ASN A 136 55.19 12.27 8.97
CA ASN A 136 56.59 12.08 8.59
C ASN A 136 57.41 12.03 9.88
N LYS A 137 58.11 10.91 10.10
CA LYS A 137 59.03 10.71 11.21
C LYS A 137 60.41 11.15 10.69
N THR A 138 60.88 12.30 11.18
CA THR A 138 62.31 12.66 11.16
C THR A 138 63.11 11.65 11.96
#